data_AF-A0A2V5NRU7-F1
#
_entry.id   AF-A0A2V5NRU7-F1
#
_cell.length_a   1.000
_cell.length_b   1.000
_cell.length_c   1.000
_cell.angle_alpha   90.00
_cell.angle_beta   90.00
_cell.angle_gamma   90.00
#
_symmetry.space_group_name_H-M   'P 1'
#
loop_
_entity.id
_entity.type
_entity.pdbx_description
1 polymer ?
#
loop_
_entity_poly.entity_id
_entity_poly.type
_entity_poly.pdbx_seq_one_letter_code
_entity_poly.pdbx_strand_id
1 'polypeptide(L)'
;MRADLAFRVFAVVAFVAVPNFVVLTPVQAQVRGVYPVGMNATNSGVTPEAGITYSNLFVFFSRDEEKGPHGEILATGQNSIMMDMNSFVWVSKKEMGLLGGAIFSASATLPIANNSLTSDVHGALSGGGGFADSYYQPLILGWRKQRFAIRAIYGFLAPTGRFSAGANTNVGSGYWTSVVASGQTIYLDSSKATALSTFQMYEFHSTQEDTMVHPGQTFNLDYSLTHTLPLPRSLRLQFGLVGYGQWQTTDKHGPNITLEQAAAHYKVNALGFAANAVLPQQKVSVGVKYFHEFECRSTFQGYTLQISAAVTF
;
A
#
# COMPACT_ATOMS: atom_id res chain seq x y z
N MET A 1 63.54 57.35 -21.79
CA MET A 1 64.03 56.16 -21.07
C MET A 1 63.20 56.03 -19.80
N ARG A 2 62.24 55.06 -19.79
CA ARG A 2 61.45 54.47 -18.67
C ARG A 2 60.71 55.43 -17.70
N ALA A 3 59.38 55.62 -17.75
CA ALA A 3 58.21 54.73 -17.63
C ALA A 3 57.83 54.35 -16.17
N ASP A 4 56.86 55.11 -15.64
CA ASP A 4 55.70 54.81 -14.78
C ASP A 4 55.74 53.68 -13.73
N LEU A 5 55.49 54.09 -12.48
CA LEU A 5 55.32 53.27 -11.29
C LEU A 5 53.82 53.00 -11.07
N ALA A 6 53.34 51.81 -11.42
CA ALA A 6 51.98 51.36 -11.12
C ALA A 6 51.98 50.35 -9.96
N PHE A 7 51.30 50.71 -8.88
CA PHE A 7 50.98 49.84 -7.74
C PHE A 7 50.07 48.69 -8.19
N ARG A 8 50.46 47.43 -7.96
CA ARG A 8 49.59 46.26 -8.10
C ARG A 8 49.48 45.55 -6.76
N VAL A 9 48.32 45.67 -6.12
CA VAL A 9 47.90 44.85 -4.98
C VAL A 9 47.41 43.51 -5.54
N PHE A 10 48.14 42.43 -5.30
CA PHE A 10 47.65 41.07 -5.56
C PHE A 10 46.98 40.55 -4.28
N ALA A 11 45.65 40.51 -4.29
CA ALA A 11 44.87 39.77 -3.30
C ALA A 11 44.88 38.28 -3.71
N VAL A 12 45.54 37.45 -2.91
CA VAL A 12 45.46 35.99 -3.03
C VAL A 12 44.18 35.54 -2.33
N VAL A 13 43.11 35.34 -3.10
CA VAL A 13 41.90 34.65 -2.63
C VAL A 13 42.17 33.15 -2.74
N ALA A 14 42.49 32.52 -1.61
CA ALA A 14 42.54 31.07 -1.52
C ALA A 14 41.11 30.52 -1.56
N PHE A 15 40.71 30.00 -2.72
CA PHE A 15 39.52 29.16 -2.83
C PHE A 15 39.81 27.83 -2.12
N VAL A 16 39.39 27.72 -0.86
CA VAL A 16 39.26 26.42 -0.20
C VAL A 16 38.01 25.77 -0.81
N ALA A 17 38.23 24.92 -1.81
CA ALA A 17 37.21 24.01 -2.29
C ALA A 17 36.88 23.04 -1.14
N VAL A 18 35.80 23.33 -0.41
CA VAL A 18 35.17 22.36 0.50
C VAL A 18 34.49 21.35 -0.41
N PRO A 19 34.94 20.09 -0.49
CA PRO A 19 34.19 19.07 -1.19
C PRO A 19 32.90 18.86 -0.40
N ASN A 20 31.77 19.32 -0.95
CA ASN A 20 30.46 18.89 -0.52
C ASN A 20 30.39 17.38 -0.78
N PHE A 21 30.77 16.58 0.21
CA PHE A 21 30.37 15.19 0.27
C PHE A 21 28.86 15.19 0.47
N VAL A 22 28.12 15.17 -0.65
CA VAL A 22 26.75 14.67 -0.64
C VAL A 22 26.89 13.21 -0.23
N VAL A 23 26.67 12.93 1.05
CA VAL A 23 26.43 11.58 1.52
C VAL A 23 25.15 11.16 0.81
N LEU A 24 25.30 10.35 -0.24
CA LEU A 24 24.20 9.62 -0.84
C LEU A 24 23.71 8.67 0.25
N THR A 25 22.78 9.14 1.08
CA THR A 25 22.02 8.23 1.93
C THR A 25 21.30 7.30 0.97
N PRO A 26 21.45 5.96 1.12
CA PRO A 26 20.72 5.04 0.27
C PRO A 26 19.24 5.37 0.42
N VAL A 27 18.60 5.69 -0.70
CA VAL A 27 17.16 5.92 -0.77
C VAL A 27 16.51 4.69 -0.15
N GLN A 28 15.92 4.86 1.03
CA GLN A 28 15.19 3.81 1.72
C GLN A 28 14.03 3.43 0.80
N ALA A 29 14.14 2.27 0.15
CA ALA A 29 13.19 1.78 -0.85
C ALA A 29 11.76 1.59 -0.31
N GLN A 30 11.55 1.76 1.00
CA GLN A 30 10.25 1.67 1.63
C GLN A 30 9.90 2.94 2.41
N VAL A 31 9.07 3.77 1.80
CA VAL A 31 8.61 5.06 2.34
C VAL A 31 7.22 4.95 2.98
N ARG A 32 6.57 3.79 2.90
CA ARG A 32 5.19 3.52 3.35
C ARG A 32 5.03 2.09 3.89
N GLY A 33 3.90 1.84 4.56
CA GLY A 33 3.50 0.51 5.03
C GLY A 33 3.35 -0.49 3.88
N VAL A 34 3.41 -1.79 4.20
CA VAL A 34 3.46 -2.86 3.19
C VAL A 34 2.08 -3.20 2.62
N TYR A 35 0.98 -2.84 3.29
CA TYR A 35 -0.37 -3.03 2.80
C TYR A 35 -0.67 -2.19 1.53
N PRO A 36 -1.06 -2.81 0.40
CA PRO A 36 -1.52 -2.08 -0.79
C PRO A 36 -2.92 -1.49 -0.55
N VAL A 37 -2.92 -0.25 -0.09
CA VAL A 37 -4.11 0.54 0.25
C VAL A 37 -5.20 0.51 -0.83
N GLY A 38 -6.45 0.52 -0.41
CA GLY A 38 -7.63 0.42 -1.27
C GLY A 38 -7.98 -1.01 -1.70
N MET A 39 -7.14 -2.03 -1.47
CA MET A 39 -7.42 -3.39 -1.95
C MET A 39 -8.69 -4.00 -1.35
N ASN A 40 -9.01 -3.70 -0.08
CA ASN A 40 -10.18 -4.22 0.62
C ASN A 40 -11.30 -3.18 0.77
N ALA A 41 -11.29 -2.10 -0.01
CA ALA A 41 -12.25 -0.99 0.13
C ALA A 41 -13.72 -1.39 -0.07
N THR A 42 -14.00 -2.37 -0.94
CA THR A 42 -15.37 -2.77 -1.31
C THR A 42 -15.76 -4.07 -0.63
N ASN A 43 -16.97 -4.14 -0.07
CA ASN A 43 -17.50 -5.35 0.59
C ASN A 43 -16.60 -5.88 1.72
N SER A 44 -15.92 -4.96 2.43
CA SER A 44 -14.86 -5.24 3.39
C SER A 44 -15.22 -6.24 4.50
N GLY A 45 -16.48 -6.29 4.92
CA GLY A 45 -16.97 -7.21 5.95
C GLY A 45 -17.55 -8.52 5.40
N VAL A 46 -17.67 -8.67 4.08
CA VAL A 46 -18.34 -9.82 3.47
C VAL A 46 -17.37 -10.99 3.35
N THR A 47 -17.73 -12.12 3.95
CA THR A 47 -17.06 -13.41 3.71
C THR A 47 -17.53 -13.99 2.37
N PRO A 48 -16.62 -14.42 1.49
CA PRO A 48 -16.96 -15.13 0.25
C PRO A 48 -17.75 -16.42 0.51
N GLU A 49 -18.27 -17.02 -0.56
CA GLU A 49 -18.89 -18.34 -0.47
C GLU A 49 -17.87 -19.40 -0.07
N ALA A 50 -18.35 -20.47 0.57
CA ALA A 50 -17.51 -21.59 0.99
C ALA A 50 -16.88 -22.29 -0.21
N GLY A 51 -15.61 -22.68 -0.08
CA GLY A 51 -14.83 -23.26 -1.18
C GLY A 51 -13.43 -22.69 -1.25
N ILE A 52 -12.80 -22.87 -2.41
CA ILE A 52 -11.49 -22.29 -2.71
C ILE A 52 -11.69 -21.20 -3.75
N THR A 53 -11.18 -20.00 -3.48
CA THR A 53 -11.17 -18.88 -4.42
C THR A 53 -9.75 -18.58 -4.80
N TYR A 54 -9.50 -18.49 -6.11
CA TYR A 54 -8.34 -17.78 -6.63
C TYR A 54 -8.77 -16.34 -6.94
N SER A 55 -8.02 -15.38 -6.41
CA SER A 55 -8.23 -13.95 -6.64
C SER A 55 -6.93 -13.32 -7.06
N ASN A 56 -6.94 -12.64 -8.20
CA ASN A 56 -5.86 -11.80 -8.67
C ASN A 56 -6.20 -10.33 -8.43
N LEU A 57 -5.21 -9.55 -8.00
CA LEU A 57 -5.27 -8.10 -7.94
C LEU A 57 -3.99 -7.53 -8.56
N PHE A 58 -4.13 -6.90 -9.71
CA PHE A 58 -3.11 -6.03 -10.28
C PHE A 58 -3.25 -4.64 -9.67
N VAL A 59 -2.14 -4.08 -9.17
CA VAL A 59 -2.05 -2.74 -8.60
C VAL A 59 -0.97 -1.97 -9.35
N PHE A 60 -1.32 -0.76 -9.80
CA PHE A 60 -0.39 0.18 -10.42
C PHE A 60 -0.43 1.50 -9.66
N PHE A 61 0.66 1.85 -8.99
CA PHE A 61 0.88 3.18 -8.45
C PHE A 61 1.70 4.00 -9.45
N SER A 62 1.29 5.24 -9.66
CA SER A 62 2.03 6.25 -10.40
C SER A 62 2.06 7.53 -9.57
N ARG A 63 3.24 7.93 -9.11
CA ARG A 63 3.42 9.08 -8.23
C ARG A 63 4.52 9.97 -8.76
N ASP A 64 4.25 11.27 -8.83
CA ASP A 64 5.07 12.24 -9.54
C ASP A 64 5.58 13.38 -8.66
N GLU A 65 4.99 13.54 -7.46
CA GLU A 65 5.43 14.54 -6.48
C GLU A 65 5.99 13.89 -5.22
N GLU A 66 7.17 14.32 -4.77
CA GLU A 66 7.67 14.05 -3.43
C GLU A 66 7.16 15.13 -2.47
N LYS A 67 6.44 14.73 -1.41
CA LYS A 67 5.85 15.64 -0.42
C LYS A 67 6.64 15.66 0.87
N GLY A 68 6.93 16.86 1.35
CA GLY A 68 7.60 17.09 2.63
C GLY A 68 6.68 16.95 3.84
N PRO A 69 7.19 17.23 5.05
CA PRO A 69 6.45 17.06 6.30
C PRO A 69 5.20 17.95 6.43
N HIS A 70 5.13 19.05 5.69
CA HIS A 70 3.98 19.97 5.69
C HIS A 70 3.13 19.88 4.42
N GLY A 71 3.42 18.91 3.53
CA GLY A 71 2.70 18.68 2.26
C GLY A 71 3.18 19.54 1.09
N GLU A 72 4.22 20.36 1.31
CA GLU A 72 4.97 21.05 0.28
C GLU A 72 5.64 20.08 -0.69
N ILE A 73 5.81 20.49 -1.95
CA ILE A 73 6.51 19.70 -2.96
C ILE A 73 8.01 19.91 -2.77
N LEU A 74 8.75 18.83 -2.50
CA LEU A 74 10.21 18.85 -2.35
C LEU A 74 10.90 18.52 -3.67
N ALA A 75 10.34 17.60 -4.45
CA ALA A 75 10.87 17.18 -5.74
C ALA A 75 9.76 16.66 -6.66
N THR A 76 10.12 16.56 -7.95
CA THR A 76 9.29 15.98 -9.01
C THR A 76 10.06 14.88 -9.73
N GLY A 77 9.33 13.91 -10.27
CA GLY A 77 9.90 12.74 -10.95
C GLY A 77 8.82 11.72 -11.25
N GLN A 78 9.21 10.45 -11.34
CA GLN A 78 8.25 9.35 -11.53
C GLN A 78 8.62 8.18 -10.63
N ASN A 79 7.71 7.83 -9.73
CA ASN A 79 7.72 6.65 -8.87
C ASN A 79 6.57 5.73 -9.29
N SER A 80 6.90 4.62 -9.93
CA SER A 80 5.94 3.63 -10.42
C SER A 80 6.14 2.29 -9.71
N ILE A 81 5.04 1.72 -9.22
CA ILE A 81 5.02 0.39 -8.60
C ILE A 81 3.91 -0.40 -9.27
N MET A 82 4.28 -1.51 -9.91
CA MET A 82 3.37 -2.53 -10.41
C MET A 82 3.43 -3.74 -9.49
N MET A 83 2.28 -4.24 -9.05
CA MET A 83 2.18 -5.46 -8.26
C MET A 83 1.07 -6.34 -8.81
N ASP A 84 1.41 -7.58 -9.09
CA ASP A 84 0.46 -8.65 -9.40
C ASP A 84 0.33 -9.54 -8.16
N MET A 85 -0.82 -9.47 -7.50
CA MET A 85 -1.08 -10.16 -6.24
C MET A 85 -1.95 -11.40 -6.47
N ASN A 86 -1.38 -12.58 -6.22
CA ASN A 86 -2.04 -13.86 -6.43
C ASN A 86 -2.51 -14.44 -5.09
N SER A 87 -3.79 -14.30 -4.79
CA SER A 87 -4.40 -14.74 -3.54
C SER A 87 -5.15 -16.06 -3.70
N PHE A 88 -4.85 -17.01 -2.82
CA PHE A 88 -5.60 -18.25 -2.63
C PHE A 88 -6.35 -18.15 -1.31
N VAL A 89 -7.68 -18.19 -1.37
CA VAL A 89 -8.55 -18.03 -0.21
C VAL A 89 -9.36 -19.31 -0.04
N TRP A 90 -9.29 -19.90 1.15
CA TRP A 90 -10.14 -21.02 1.53
C TRP A 90 -11.17 -20.57 2.56
N VAL A 91 -12.42 -20.93 2.34
CA VAL A 91 -13.56 -20.61 3.22
C VAL A 91 -14.24 -21.90 3.65
N SER A 92 -14.40 -22.07 4.97
CA SER A 92 -15.07 -23.23 5.56
C SER A 92 -16.55 -23.30 5.15
N LYS A 93 -17.04 -24.52 4.94
CA LYS A 93 -18.48 -24.80 4.74
C LYS A 93 -19.30 -24.73 6.04
N LYS A 94 -18.64 -24.89 7.19
CA LYS A 94 -19.28 -24.96 8.50
C LYS A 94 -19.12 -23.66 9.26
N GLU A 95 -20.22 -23.18 9.82
CA GLU A 95 -20.24 -22.12 10.82
C GLU A 95 -19.77 -22.65 12.19
N MET A 96 -19.05 -21.82 12.92
CA MET A 96 -18.57 -22.11 14.27
C MET A 96 -19.61 -21.62 15.29
N GLY A 97 -20.51 -22.52 15.70
CA GLY A 97 -21.58 -22.19 16.64
C GLY A 97 -21.11 -21.58 17.97
N LEU A 98 -20.00 -22.09 18.52
CA LEU A 98 -19.37 -21.57 19.76
C LEU A 98 -18.90 -20.11 19.65
N LEU A 99 -18.70 -19.61 18.43
CA LEU A 99 -18.30 -18.22 18.15
C LEU A 99 -19.44 -17.41 17.53
N GLY A 100 -20.70 -17.75 17.84
CA GLY A 100 -21.86 -16.99 17.36
C GLY A 100 -22.11 -17.12 15.85
N GLY A 101 -21.70 -18.25 15.25
CA GLY A 101 -21.87 -18.54 13.82
C GLY A 101 -20.77 -17.97 12.93
N ALA A 102 -19.55 -17.80 13.47
CA ALA A 102 -18.41 -17.34 12.69
C ALA A 102 -18.08 -18.32 11.55
N ILE A 103 -17.80 -17.81 10.36
CA ILE A 103 -17.25 -18.59 9.25
C ILE A 103 -15.74 -18.41 9.27
N PHE A 104 -15.02 -19.52 9.44
CA PHE A 104 -13.56 -19.54 9.39
C PHE A 104 -13.05 -19.54 7.95
N SER A 105 -12.01 -18.77 7.68
CA SER A 105 -11.31 -18.73 6.39
C SER A 105 -9.82 -18.51 6.63
N ALA A 106 -9.02 -18.85 5.61
CA ALA A 106 -7.59 -18.56 5.58
C ALA A 106 -7.19 -18.14 4.17
N SER A 107 -6.11 -17.37 4.05
CA SER A 107 -5.57 -16.97 2.75
C SER A 107 -4.05 -16.96 2.72
N ALA A 108 -3.51 -17.09 1.51
CA ALA A 108 -2.12 -16.84 1.18
C ALA A 108 -2.08 -15.99 -0.09
N THR A 109 -1.30 -14.92 -0.08
CA THR A 109 -1.11 -14.01 -1.22
C THR A 109 0.35 -13.96 -1.59
N LEU A 110 0.64 -14.24 -2.86
CA LEU A 110 1.98 -14.36 -3.42
C LEU A 110 2.15 -13.24 -4.47
N PRO A 111 2.80 -12.12 -4.12
CA PRO A 111 2.93 -10.99 -5.02
C PRO A 111 4.18 -11.08 -5.90
N ILE A 112 4.04 -10.62 -7.15
CA ILE A 112 5.14 -10.31 -8.05
C ILE A 112 5.11 -8.80 -8.28
N ALA A 113 6.23 -8.13 -8.01
CA ALA A 113 6.32 -6.68 -8.09
C ALA A 113 7.37 -6.23 -9.10
N ASN A 114 7.15 -5.05 -9.66
CA ASN A 114 8.13 -4.29 -10.41
C ASN A 114 8.07 -2.83 -9.98
N ASN A 115 9.18 -2.33 -9.44
CA ASN A 115 9.33 -0.98 -8.94
C ASN A 115 10.24 -0.19 -9.88
N SER A 116 9.97 1.11 -10.04
CA SER A 116 10.81 2.05 -10.78
C SER A 116 10.70 3.43 -10.15
N LEU A 117 11.83 4.01 -9.75
CA LEU A 117 11.91 5.37 -9.25
C LEU A 117 12.90 6.17 -10.09
N THR A 118 12.44 7.31 -10.59
CA THR A 118 13.21 8.25 -11.40
C THR A 118 13.00 9.66 -10.88
N SER A 119 14.03 10.48 -10.97
CA SER A 119 14.00 11.92 -10.67
C SER A 119 14.19 12.69 -11.96
N ASP A 120 13.48 13.81 -12.11
CA ASP A 120 13.62 14.70 -13.27
C ASP A 120 15.02 15.34 -13.34
N VAL A 121 15.70 15.44 -12.19
CA VAL A 121 17.04 16.04 -12.07
C VAL A 121 18.14 14.99 -12.14
N HIS A 122 17.94 13.83 -11.49
CA HIS A 122 19.00 12.83 -11.29
C HIS A 122 18.85 11.55 -12.13
N GLY A 123 17.76 11.42 -12.90
CA GLY A 123 17.48 10.23 -13.70
C GLY A 123 17.05 9.03 -12.85
N ALA A 124 17.39 7.81 -13.26
CA ALA A 124 16.99 6.59 -12.57
C ALA A 124 17.67 6.45 -11.20
N LEU A 125 16.86 6.32 -10.14
CA LEU A 125 17.31 6.23 -8.74
C LEU A 125 17.26 4.80 -8.20
N SER A 126 16.15 4.10 -8.45
CA SER A 126 15.95 2.72 -8.00
C SER A 126 14.99 1.98 -8.93
N GLY A 127 15.00 0.66 -8.86
CA GLY A 127 14.03 -0.16 -9.57
C GLY A 127 14.36 -1.63 -9.55
N GLY A 128 13.41 -2.50 -9.86
CA GLY A 128 13.63 -3.93 -9.81
C GLY A 128 12.35 -4.72 -9.90
N GLY A 129 12.43 -5.87 -10.55
CA GLY A 129 11.35 -6.84 -10.65
C GLY A 129 11.66 -8.12 -9.87
N GLY A 130 10.62 -8.76 -9.37
CA GLY A 130 10.73 -10.09 -8.76
C GLY A 130 9.55 -10.45 -7.86
N PHE A 131 9.70 -11.57 -7.18
CA PHE A 131 8.80 -11.97 -6.11
C PHE A 131 8.93 -10.98 -4.94
N ALA A 132 7.79 -10.50 -4.43
CA ALA A 132 7.70 -9.61 -3.29
C ALA A 132 7.24 -10.39 -2.04
N ASP A 133 7.11 -9.71 -0.91
CA ASP A 133 6.79 -10.35 0.36
C ASP A 133 5.39 -10.97 0.38
N SER A 134 5.34 -12.27 0.67
CA SER A 134 4.11 -13.05 0.75
C SER A 134 3.31 -12.69 1.99
N TYR A 135 1.99 -12.54 1.82
CA TYR A 135 1.06 -12.22 2.89
C TYR A 135 0.19 -13.42 3.24
N TYR A 136 0.21 -13.84 4.50
CA TYR A 136 -0.55 -14.97 5.01
C TYR A 136 -1.57 -14.52 6.04
N GLN A 137 -2.80 -15.00 5.90
CA GLN A 137 -3.89 -14.77 6.86
C GLN A 137 -4.39 -16.12 7.35
N PRO A 138 -3.75 -16.73 8.37
CA PRO A 138 -4.15 -18.04 8.87
C PRO A 138 -5.48 -18.01 9.63
N LEU A 139 -5.94 -16.83 10.05
CA LEU A 139 -7.16 -16.66 10.82
C LEU A 139 -7.98 -15.49 10.26
N ILE A 140 -9.06 -15.83 9.58
CA ILE A 140 -10.13 -14.91 9.21
C ILE A 140 -11.42 -15.46 9.78
N LEU A 141 -12.08 -14.68 10.64
CA LEU A 141 -13.39 -14.99 11.18
C LEU A 141 -14.40 -14.00 10.63
N GLY A 142 -15.45 -14.49 9.98
CA GLY A 142 -16.50 -13.65 9.42
C GLY A 142 -17.86 -13.93 10.03
N TRP A 143 -18.62 -12.87 10.29
CA TRP A 143 -20.01 -12.94 10.75
C TRP A 143 -20.90 -12.20 9.77
N ARG A 144 -22.05 -12.79 9.46
CA ARG A 144 -23.05 -12.21 8.58
C ARG A 144 -24.42 -12.20 9.25
N LYS A 145 -25.04 -11.03 9.30
CA LYS A 145 -26.43 -10.80 9.73
C LYS A 145 -27.23 -10.22 8.57
N GLN A 146 -28.50 -9.88 8.80
CA GLN A 146 -29.40 -9.45 7.74
C GLN A 146 -28.88 -8.24 6.96
N ARG A 147 -28.38 -7.19 7.63
CA ARG A 147 -27.90 -5.95 7.01
C ARG A 147 -26.45 -5.58 7.38
N PHE A 148 -25.71 -6.53 7.94
CA PHE A 148 -24.35 -6.29 8.40
C PHE A 148 -23.47 -7.52 8.16
N ALA A 149 -22.22 -7.28 7.81
CA ALA A 149 -21.18 -8.28 7.80
C ALA A 149 -19.90 -7.71 8.41
N ILE A 150 -19.16 -8.53 9.15
CA ILE A 150 -17.89 -8.16 9.75
C ILE A 150 -16.89 -9.31 9.62
N ARG A 151 -15.62 -8.96 9.43
CA ARG A 151 -14.48 -9.87 9.50
C ARG A 151 -13.51 -9.41 10.58
N ALA A 152 -12.93 -10.35 11.31
CA ALA A 152 -11.75 -10.16 12.15
C ALA A 152 -10.61 -11.01 11.59
N ILE A 153 -9.43 -10.42 11.47
CA ILE A 153 -8.32 -10.99 10.71
C ILE A 153 -7.04 -10.86 11.51
N TYR A 154 -6.31 -11.96 11.60
CA TYR A 154 -4.90 -11.96 11.94
C TYR A 154 -4.09 -12.49 10.75
N GLY A 155 -2.96 -11.85 10.48
CA GLY A 155 -2.06 -12.25 9.42
C GLY A 155 -0.64 -11.76 9.64
N PHE A 156 0.22 -12.07 8.69
CA PHE A 156 1.60 -11.57 8.67
C PHE A 156 2.15 -11.56 7.25
N LEU A 157 3.03 -10.61 6.96
CA LEU A 157 3.87 -10.61 5.77
C LEU A 157 5.22 -11.22 6.13
N ALA A 158 5.61 -12.23 5.36
CA ALA A 158 6.89 -12.90 5.47
C ALA A 158 7.88 -12.28 4.47
N PRO A 159 9.11 -11.93 4.90
CA PRO A 159 10.14 -11.33 4.05
C PRO A 159 10.71 -12.38 3.08
N THR A 160 9.91 -12.68 2.05
CA THR A 160 10.17 -13.72 1.04
C THR A 160 10.59 -13.11 -0.28
N GLY A 161 10.39 -11.81 -0.46
CA GLY A 161 10.89 -11.08 -1.60
C GLY A 161 12.38 -10.79 -1.48
N ARG A 162 13.03 -10.50 -2.62
CA ARG A 162 14.45 -10.16 -2.63
C ARG A 162 14.69 -8.86 -1.86
N PHE A 163 15.56 -8.94 -0.87
CA PHE A 163 16.11 -7.81 -0.12
C PHE A 163 17.63 -7.97 0.04
N SER A 164 18.35 -6.85 -0.05
CA SER A 164 19.75 -6.73 0.30
C SER A 164 20.03 -5.30 0.76
N ALA A 165 20.69 -5.15 1.91
CA ALA A 165 20.99 -3.83 2.48
C ALA A 165 21.79 -2.98 1.48
N GLY A 166 21.33 -1.75 1.25
CA GLY A 166 21.96 -0.80 0.32
C GLY A 166 21.65 -1.04 -1.17
N ALA A 167 21.00 -2.15 -1.54
CA ALA A 167 20.60 -2.37 -2.93
C ALA A 167 19.42 -1.46 -3.31
N ASN A 168 19.48 -0.87 -4.51
CA ASN A 168 18.39 -0.09 -5.09
C ASN A 168 17.42 -0.93 -5.95
N THR A 169 17.56 -2.27 -5.89
CA THR A 169 16.75 -3.22 -6.66
C THR A 169 15.87 -4.13 -5.82
N ASN A 170 15.61 -3.73 -4.58
CA ASN A 170 14.80 -4.50 -3.64
C ASN A 170 13.32 -4.49 -4.03
N VAL A 171 12.68 -5.64 -3.84
CA VAL A 171 11.24 -5.85 -4.06
C VAL A 171 10.55 -6.45 -2.82
N GLY A 172 11.33 -7.00 -1.89
CA GLY A 172 10.89 -7.29 -0.51
C GLY A 172 11.32 -6.19 0.46
N SER A 173 10.70 -6.20 1.64
CA SER A 173 10.94 -5.24 2.72
C SER A 173 12.15 -5.58 3.59
N GLY A 174 12.55 -6.85 3.64
CA GLY A 174 13.60 -7.33 4.53
C GLY A 174 13.20 -7.39 6.01
N TYR A 175 11.90 -7.35 6.32
CA TYR A 175 11.40 -7.52 7.69
C TYR A 175 10.06 -8.27 7.76
N TRP A 176 9.78 -8.87 8.91
CA TRP A 176 8.47 -9.41 9.21
C TRP A 176 7.48 -8.31 9.56
N THR A 177 6.23 -8.49 9.13
CA THR A 177 5.11 -7.63 9.52
C THR A 177 3.99 -8.48 10.09
N SER A 178 3.61 -8.27 11.35
CA SER A 178 2.41 -8.87 11.93
C SER A 178 1.24 -7.91 11.74
N VAL A 179 0.04 -8.41 11.43
CA VAL A 179 -1.12 -7.55 11.22
C VAL A 179 -2.35 -8.01 11.97
N VAL A 180 -3.10 -7.05 12.49
CA VAL A 180 -4.46 -7.24 12.98
C VAL A 180 -5.36 -6.34 12.15
N ALA A 181 -6.43 -6.91 11.60
CA ALA A 181 -7.34 -6.19 10.73
C ALA A 181 -8.80 -6.55 11.00
N SER A 182 -9.69 -5.65 10.58
CA SER A 182 -11.12 -5.92 10.56
C SER A 182 -11.72 -5.28 9.32
N GLY A 183 -12.79 -5.87 8.80
CA GLY A 183 -13.59 -5.26 7.76
C GLY A 183 -15.05 -5.30 8.12
N GLN A 184 -15.80 -4.26 7.78
CA GLN A 184 -17.22 -4.13 8.07
C GLN A 184 -17.97 -3.71 6.80
N THR A 185 -19.18 -4.21 6.63
CA THR A 185 -20.09 -3.81 5.57
C THR A 185 -21.50 -3.69 6.13
N ILE A 186 -22.10 -2.52 5.96
CA ILE A 186 -23.49 -2.23 6.37
C ILE A 186 -24.31 -1.98 5.10
N TYR A 187 -25.47 -2.63 5.00
CA TYR A 187 -26.45 -2.39 3.94
C TYR A 187 -27.49 -1.38 4.41
N LEU A 188 -27.76 -0.35 3.61
CA LEU A 188 -28.64 0.75 4.03
C LEU A 188 -30.10 0.31 4.21
N ASP A 189 -30.55 -0.67 3.43
CA ASP A 189 -31.90 -1.20 3.47
C ASP A 189 -31.94 -2.74 3.31
N SER A 190 -33.15 -3.30 3.27
CA SER A 190 -33.37 -4.74 3.10
C SER A 190 -33.08 -5.25 1.69
N SER A 191 -33.06 -4.38 0.67
CA SER A 191 -32.69 -4.74 -0.71
C SER A 191 -31.20 -5.07 -0.83
N LYS A 192 -30.39 -4.53 0.09
CA LYS A 192 -28.93 -4.64 0.12
C LYS A 192 -28.25 -4.08 -1.14
N ALA A 193 -28.94 -3.24 -1.91
CA ALA A 193 -28.38 -2.62 -3.10
C ALA A 193 -27.27 -1.62 -2.75
N THR A 194 -27.46 -0.81 -1.71
CA THR A 194 -26.47 0.17 -1.25
C THR A 194 -25.73 -0.33 -0.02
N ALA A 195 -24.40 -0.27 -0.06
CA ALA A 195 -23.53 -0.72 1.01
C ALA A 195 -22.44 0.32 1.35
N LEU A 196 -22.29 0.59 2.65
CA LEU A 196 -21.12 1.26 3.22
C LEU A 196 -20.13 0.19 3.68
N SER A 197 -18.86 0.29 3.32
CA SER A 197 -17.82 -0.62 3.81
C SER A 197 -16.61 0.12 4.35
N THR A 198 -15.97 -0.49 5.34
CA THR A 198 -14.72 -0.02 5.96
C THR A 198 -13.81 -1.20 6.22
N PHE A 199 -12.51 -1.04 5.96
CA PHE A 199 -11.48 -2.01 6.30
C PHE A 199 -10.36 -1.29 7.02
N GLN A 200 -9.96 -1.78 8.18
CA GLN A 200 -8.85 -1.24 8.93
C GLN A 200 -7.79 -2.31 9.18
N MET A 201 -6.52 -1.91 9.10
CA MET A 201 -5.38 -2.78 9.38
C MET A 201 -4.33 -2.00 10.15
N TYR A 202 -3.85 -2.58 11.24
CA TYR A 202 -2.66 -2.12 11.94
C TYR A 202 -1.50 -3.06 11.65
N GLU A 203 -0.38 -2.50 11.20
CA GLU A 203 0.84 -3.20 10.85
C GLU A 203 1.87 -3.03 11.98
N PHE A 204 2.32 -4.15 12.51
CA PHE A 204 3.43 -4.27 13.46
C PHE A 204 4.67 -4.78 12.73
N HIS A 205 5.55 -3.87 12.36
CA HIS A 205 6.81 -4.13 11.71
C HIS A 205 7.87 -4.59 12.72
N SER A 206 8.79 -5.42 12.24
CA SER A 206 10.03 -5.76 12.93
C SER A 206 11.20 -4.94 12.36
N THR A 207 12.39 -5.12 12.93
CA THR A 207 13.61 -4.51 12.42
C THR A 207 14.03 -5.16 11.10
N GLN A 208 14.35 -4.33 10.13
CA GLN A 208 14.89 -4.72 8.82
C GLN A 208 16.26 -5.37 8.96
N GLU A 209 16.40 -6.53 8.31
CA GLU A 209 17.64 -7.30 8.29
C GLU A 209 18.81 -6.46 7.75
N ASP A 210 20.00 -6.69 8.28
CA ASP A 210 21.28 -6.08 7.88
C ASP A 210 21.36 -4.54 7.89
N THR A 211 20.31 -3.84 8.32
CA THR A 211 20.29 -2.36 8.42
C THR A 211 20.06 -1.87 9.85
N MET A 212 19.48 -2.71 10.71
CA MET A 212 19.02 -2.34 12.05
C MET A 212 17.98 -1.22 12.07
N VAL A 213 17.32 -0.97 10.93
CA VAL A 213 16.26 0.03 10.80
C VAL A 213 14.92 -0.59 11.16
N HIS A 214 14.20 0.04 12.09
CA HIS A 214 12.80 -0.25 12.32
C HIS A 214 11.96 0.84 11.64
N PRO A 215 11.05 0.50 10.70
CA PRO A 215 10.35 1.48 9.87
C PRO A 215 9.27 2.27 10.62
N GLY A 216 8.93 1.87 11.85
CA GLY A 216 7.80 2.41 12.61
C GLY A 216 6.50 1.70 12.25
N GLN A 217 5.43 1.87 13.01
CA GLN A 217 4.17 1.16 12.80
C GLN A 217 3.22 1.91 11.86
N THR A 218 2.22 1.20 11.33
CA THR A 218 1.30 1.77 10.32
C THR A 218 -0.14 1.42 10.59
N PHE A 219 -1.01 2.42 10.44
CA PHE A 219 -2.44 2.25 10.39
C PHE A 219 -2.95 2.51 8.97
N ASN A 220 -3.84 1.62 8.50
CA ASN A 220 -4.48 1.68 7.20
C ASN A 220 -5.98 1.69 7.38
N LEU A 221 -6.67 2.46 6.54
CA LEU A 221 -8.12 2.50 6.47
C LEU A 221 -8.55 2.55 5.00
N ASP A 222 -9.30 1.56 4.53
CA ASP A 222 -10.04 1.63 3.27
C ASP A 222 -11.52 1.85 3.58
N TYR A 223 -12.22 2.59 2.71
CA TYR A 223 -13.65 2.83 2.88
C TYR A 223 -14.35 2.97 1.53
N SER A 224 -15.65 2.72 1.51
CA SER A 224 -16.47 2.86 0.30
C SER A 224 -17.95 3.05 0.58
N LEU A 225 -18.61 3.73 -0.37
CA LEU A 225 -20.06 3.74 -0.53
C LEU A 225 -20.35 3.20 -1.94
N THR A 226 -21.01 2.05 -2.01
CA THR A 226 -21.29 1.36 -3.27
C THR A 226 -22.78 1.09 -3.45
N HIS A 227 -23.21 1.00 -4.70
CA HIS A 227 -24.55 0.61 -5.11
C HIS A 227 -24.47 -0.53 -6.13
N THR A 228 -25.35 -1.51 -6.02
CA THR A 228 -25.38 -2.72 -6.87
C THR A 228 -26.67 -2.77 -7.68
N LEU A 229 -26.54 -2.76 -8.99
CA LEU A 229 -27.64 -2.93 -9.94
C LEU A 229 -27.67 -4.38 -10.45
N PRO A 230 -28.80 -5.09 -10.30
CA PRO A 230 -29.01 -6.35 -11.01
C PRO A 230 -29.24 -6.08 -12.50
N LEU A 231 -28.56 -6.84 -13.35
CA LEU A 231 -28.68 -6.80 -14.81
C LEU A 231 -29.19 -8.16 -15.34
N PRO A 232 -29.61 -8.24 -16.62
CA PRO A 232 -30.01 -9.50 -17.23
C PRO A 232 -28.92 -10.58 -17.13
N ARG A 233 -29.33 -11.86 -17.22
CA ARG A 233 -28.43 -13.03 -17.13
C ARG A 233 -27.67 -13.13 -15.79
N SER A 234 -28.30 -12.67 -14.71
CA SER A 234 -27.77 -12.73 -13.33
C SER A 234 -26.48 -11.93 -13.10
N LEU A 235 -26.07 -11.09 -14.05
CA LEU A 235 -24.98 -10.14 -13.86
C LEU A 235 -25.37 -9.10 -12.80
N ARG A 236 -24.44 -8.76 -11.91
CA ARG A 236 -24.58 -7.65 -10.97
C ARG A 236 -23.48 -6.65 -11.22
N LEU A 237 -23.84 -5.39 -11.45
CA LEU A 237 -22.90 -4.29 -11.58
C LEU A 237 -22.90 -3.50 -10.28
N GLN A 238 -21.79 -3.50 -9.56
CA GLN A 238 -21.57 -2.67 -8.39
C GLN A 238 -20.69 -1.48 -8.78
N PHE A 239 -21.04 -0.27 -8.39
CA PHE A 239 -20.22 0.92 -8.57
C PHE A 239 -20.29 1.82 -7.34
N GLY A 240 -19.33 2.72 -7.18
CA GLY A 240 -19.37 3.61 -6.03
C GLY A 240 -18.14 4.46 -5.83
N LEU A 241 -18.17 5.23 -4.76
CA LEU A 241 -17.03 5.99 -4.26
C LEU A 241 -16.20 5.09 -3.35
N VAL A 242 -14.88 5.19 -3.49
CA VAL A 242 -13.90 4.50 -2.66
C VAL A 242 -12.86 5.48 -2.18
N GLY A 243 -12.22 5.18 -1.07
CA GLY A 243 -11.07 5.92 -0.58
C GLY A 243 -10.22 5.08 0.33
N TYR A 244 -9.05 5.63 0.64
CA TYR A 244 -8.17 5.06 1.65
C TYR A 244 -7.42 6.16 2.40
N GLY A 245 -6.88 5.79 3.56
CA GLY A 245 -5.87 6.54 4.26
C GLY A 245 -4.81 5.61 4.85
N GLN A 246 -3.59 6.13 4.96
CA GLN A 246 -2.44 5.42 5.52
C GLN A 246 -1.59 6.37 6.35
N TRP A 247 -1.26 5.96 7.56
CA TRP A 247 -0.54 6.80 8.52
C TRP A 247 0.53 5.99 9.21
N GLN A 248 1.75 6.53 9.21
CA GLN A 248 2.77 6.09 10.16
C GLN A 248 2.35 6.54 11.57
N THR A 249 2.34 5.60 12.52
CA THR A 249 1.83 5.86 13.88
C THR A 249 2.93 5.90 14.93
N THR A 250 4.13 5.44 14.60
CA THR A 250 5.30 5.51 15.49
C THR A 250 6.54 5.90 14.71
N ASP A 251 7.49 6.49 15.42
CA ASP A 251 8.79 6.87 14.88
C ASP A 251 9.52 5.66 14.27
N LYS A 252 10.16 5.92 13.13
CA LYS A 252 11.21 5.05 12.60
C LYS A 252 12.50 5.29 13.40
N HIS A 253 13.28 4.25 13.64
CA HIS A 253 14.55 4.36 14.36
C HIS A 253 15.61 3.39 13.81
N GLY A 254 16.88 3.74 13.99
CA GLY A 254 18.01 2.96 13.50
C GLY A 254 19.30 3.77 13.52
N PRO A 255 20.47 3.16 13.22
CA PRO A 255 21.78 3.80 13.37
C PRO A 255 21.97 5.13 12.62
N ASN A 256 21.26 5.31 11.50
CA ASN A 256 21.41 6.47 10.60
C ASN A 256 20.13 7.32 10.48
N ILE A 257 19.19 7.19 11.42
CA ILE A 257 17.94 7.94 11.40
C ILE A 257 18.06 9.13 12.36
N THR A 258 17.98 10.35 11.83
CA THR A 258 17.99 11.57 12.64
C THR A 258 16.67 11.73 13.41
N LEU A 259 16.67 12.55 14.47
CA LEU A 259 15.44 12.86 15.21
C LEU A 259 14.36 13.50 14.33
N GLU A 260 14.77 14.33 13.37
CA GLU A 260 13.87 14.93 12.39
C GLU A 260 13.24 13.87 11.47
N GLN A 261 14.04 12.94 10.96
CA GLN A 261 13.55 11.84 10.13
C GLN A 261 12.64 10.89 10.92
N ALA A 262 12.92 10.67 12.20
CA ALA A 262 12.11 9.87 13.12
C ALA A 262 10.72 10.49 13.31
N ALA A 263 10.66 11.82 13.51
CA ALA A 263 9.43 12.58 13.69
C ALA A 263 8.64 12.81 12.38
N ALA A 264 9.28 12.67 11.21
CA ALA A 264 8.65 12.81 9.90
C ALA A 264 7.80 11.57 9.54
N HIS A 265 6.62 11.49 10.17
CA HIS A 265 5.62 10.46 9.90
C HIS A 265 4.95 10.72 8.55
N TYR A 266 4.87 9.70 7.71
CA TYR A 266 4.10 9.84 6.48
C TYR A 266 2.60 9.77 6.75
N LYS A 267 1.85 10.48 5.89
CA LYS A 267 0.39 10.49 5.84
C LYS A 267 -0.04 10.45 4.38
N VAL A 268 -1.11 9.71 4.10
CA VAL A 268 -1.71 9.59 2.77
C VAL A 268 -3.22 9.57 2.93
N ASN A 269 -3.92 10.33 2.10
CA ASN A 269 -5.37 10.20 1.90
C ASN A 269 -5.69 10.18 0.42
N ALA A 270 -6.63 9.33 0.03
CA ALA A 270 -7.08 9.21 -1.34
C ALA A 270 -8.60 9.01 -1.44
N LEU A 271 -9.16 9.50 -2.54
CA LEU A 271 -10.54 9.29 -2.95
C LEU A 271 -10.59 8.86 -4.41
N GLY A 272 -11.67 8.21 -4.78
CA GLY A 272 -11.74 7.50 -6.04
C GLY A 272 -13.09 6.88 -6.33
N PHE A 273 -13.11 6.05 -7.35
CA PHE A 273 -14.28 5.31 -7.77
C PHE A 273 -13.96 3.83 -8.00
N ALA A 274 -14.99 2.99 -7.88
CA ALA A 274 -14.93 1.57 -8.13
C ALA A 274 -16.05 1.13 -9.06
N ALA A 275 -15.78 0.11 -9.86
CA ALA A 275 -16.79 -0.64 -10.59
C ALA A 275 -16.43 -2.12 -10.56
N ASN A 276 -17.39 -2.98 -10.21
CA ASN A 276 -17.25 -4.43 -10.17
C ASN A 276 -18.40 -5.09 -10.94
N ALA A 277 -18.08 -6.05 -11.80
CA ALA A 277 -19.03 -6.95 -12.42
C ALA A 277 -18.95 -8.32 -11.72
N VAL A 278 -20.08 -8.79 -11.20
CA VAL A 278 -20.18 -10.07 -10.49
C VAL A 278 -21.15 -10.97 -11.24
N LEU A 279 -20.71 -12.18 -11.52
CA LEU A 279 -21.43 -13.25 -12.19
C LEU A 279 -21.61 -14.42 -11.20
N PRO A 280 -22.63 -14.38 -10.33
CA PRO A 280 -22.76 -15.33 -9.21
C PRO A 280 -22.91 -16.78 -9.67
N GLN A 281 -23.60 -17.03 -10.78
CA GLN A 281 -23.80 -18.39 -11.31
C GLN A 281 -22.49 -19.01 -11.79
N GLN A 282 -21.60 -18.19 -12.35
CA GLN A 282 -20.28 -18.60 -12.82
C GLN A 282 -19.23 -18.54 -11.71
N LYS A 283 -19.60 -18.00 -10.53
CA LYS A 283 -18.68 -17.73 -9.42
C LYS A 283 -17.47 -16.88 -9.84
N VAL A 284 -17.69 -15.93 -10.75
CA VAL A 284 -16.66 -15.04 -11.28
C VAL A 284 -16.96 -13.59 -10.90
N SER A 285 -15.92 -12.82 -10.59
CA SER A 285 -15.99 -11.38 -10.52
C SER A 285 -14.80 -10.72 -11.19
N VAL A 286 -15.02 -9.53 -11.73
CA VAL A 286 -13.98 -8.62 -12.22
C VAL A 286 -14.25 -7.22 -11.70
N GLY A 287 -13.20 -6.45 -11.48
CA GLY A 287 -13.32 -5.13 -10.87
C GLY A 287 -12.21 -4.19 -11.26
N VAL A 288 -12.51 -2.90 -11.17
CA VAL A 288 -11.56 -1.80 -11.30
C VAL A 288 -11.78 -0.80 -10.18
N LYS A 289 -10.69 -0.30 -9.61
CA LYS A 289 -10.69 0.85 -8.69
C LYS A 289 -9.64 1.85 -9.14
N TYR A 290 -9.98 3.12 -9.06
CA TYR A 290 -9.07 4.22 -9.32
C TYR A 290 -9.08 5.17 -8.13
N PHE A 291 -7.91 5.61 -7.68
CA PHE A 291 -7.74 6.53 -6.56
C PHE A 291 -6.81 7.67 -6.94
N HIS A 292 -7.13 8.87 -6.47
CA HIS A 292 -6.26 10.04 -6.48
C HIS A 292 -5.89 10.40 -5.04
N GLU A 293 -4.60 10.49 -4.76
CA GLU A 293 -4.05 10.95 -3.47
C GLU A 293 -4.02 12.47 -3.43
N PHE A 294 -4.58 13.09 -2.38
CA PHE A 294 -4.77 14.55 -2.30
C PHE A 294 -4.23 15.19 -1.01
N GLU A 295 -3.76 14.41 -0.04
CA GLU A 295 -3.18 14.94 1.20
C GLU A 295 -2.02 14.06 1.68
N CYS A 296 -0.92 14.08 0.93
CA CYS A 296 0.30 13.35 1.26
C CYS A 296 1.30 14.20 2.04
N ARG A 297 2.02 13.57 2.98
CA ARG A 297 3.15 14.15 3.73
C ARG A 297 4.26 13.13 3.91
N SER A 298 5.51 13.60 3.91
CA SER A 298 6.72 12.79 4.10
C SER A 298 6.76 11.53 3.21
N THR A 299 6.21 11.63 2.00
CA THR A 299 6.06 10.52 1.05
C THR A 299 5.70 11.04 -0.34
N PHE A 300 5.63 10.16 -1.33
CA PHE A 300 5.21 10.54 -2.68
C PHE A 300 3.70 10.83 -2.76
N GLN A 301 3.19 11.46 -3.81
CA GLN A 301 1.76 11.64 -4.08
C GLN A 301 1.45 11.29 -5.53
N GLY A 302 0.28 10.71 -5.78
CA GLY A 302 -0.19 10.48 -7.15
C GLY A 302 -1.47 9.68 -7.23
N TYR A 303 -1.47 8.63 -8.03
CA TYR A 303 -2.66 7.85 -8.37
C TYR A 303 -2.42 6.35 -8.23
N THR A 304 -3.51 5.63 -7.98
CA THR A 304 -3.53 4.18 -7.89
C THR A 304 -4.62 3.62 -8.79
N LEU A 305 -4.25 2.72 -9.70
CA LEU A 305 -5.18 1.87 -10.45
C LEU A 305 -5.12 0.46 -9.89
N GLN A 306 -6.28 -0.16 -9.69
CA GLN A 306 -6.39 -1.56 -9.29
C GLN A 306 -7.33 -2.28 -10.24
N ILE A 307 -6.93 -3.45 -10.71
CA ILE A 307 -7.74 -4.35 -11.53
C ILE A 307 -7.78 -5.69 -10.82
N SER A 308 -8.97 -6.22 -10.59
CA SER A 308 -9.15 -7.49 -9.87
C SER A 308 -9.94 -8.48 -10.71
N ALA A 309 -9.62 -9.76 -10.57
CA ALA A 309 -10.41 -10.86 -11.07
C ALA A 309 -10.43 -11.99 -10.04
N ALA A 310 -11.58 -12.64 -9.83
CA ALA A 310 -11.66 -13.78 -8.93
C ALA A 310 -12.57 -14.87 -9.48
N VAL A 311 -12.24 -16.12 -9.15
CA VAL A 311 -13.02 -17.32 -9.45
C VAL A 311 -13.06 -18.25 -8.24
N THR A 312 -14.26 -18.72 -7.89
CA THR A 312 -14.46 -19.67 -6.78
C THR A 312 -14.82 -21.06 -7.30
N PHE A 313 -14.19 -22.08 -6.72
CA PHE A 313 -14.38 -23.50 -7.01
C PHE A 313 -15.24 -24.15 -5.91
#